data_AF-A0A7J4IPR0-F1
#
_entry.id   AF-A0A7J4IPR0-F1
#
_cell.length_a   1.000
_cell.length_b   1.000
_cell.length_c   1.000
_cell.angle_alpha   90.00
_cell.angle_beta   90.00
_cell.angle_gamma   90.00
#
_symmetry.space_group_name_H-M   'P 1'
#
loop_
_entity.id
_entity.type
_entity.pdbx_description
1 polymer ?
#
loop_
_entity_poly.entity_id
_entity_poly.type
_entity_poly.pdbx_seq_one_letter_code
_entity_poly.pdbx_strand_id
1 'polypeptide(L)'
;VASACKNYGFKRIQKSAFLGNITKNKADMLAIQCRDMVKEEGDCVFIIPACEQCFRGKEIIGELDEMAGRKLDYLIVGEDGRQTASYGG
;
A
#
# COMPACT_ATOMS: atom_id res chain seq x y z
N VAL A 1 -3.81 12.62 6.57
CA VAL A 1 -3.06 11.35 6.34
C VAL A 1 -2.42 11.27 4.94
N ALA A 2 -3.18 11.41 3.85
CA ALA A 2 -2.67 11.21 2.49
C ALA A 2 -1.37 11.95 2.10
N SER A 3 -1.28 13.24 2.43
CA SER A 3 -0.09 14.05 2.14
C SER A 3 1.13 13.56 2.91
N ALA A 4 0.96 13.14 4.17
CA ALA A 4 2.04 12.56 4.96
C ALA A 4 2.55 11.26 4.32
N CYS A 5 1.67 10.33 3.93
CA CYS A 5 2.09 9.10 3.26
C CYS A 5 2.92 9.38 1.99
N LYS A 6 2.47 10.33 1.15
CA LYS A 6 3.22 10.74 -0.05
C LYS A 6 4.59 11.32 0.29
N ASN A 7 4.69 12.17 1.31
CA ASN A 7 5.95 12.78 1.74
C ASN A 7 6.96 11.73 2.25
N TYR A 8 6.48 10.63 2.82
CA TYR A 8 7.31 9.50 3.24
C TYR A 8 7.68 8.55 2.08
N GLY A 9 7.26 8.86 0.86
CA GLY A 9 7.58 8.08 -0.34
C GLY A 9 6.56 6.99 -0.69
N PHE A 10 5.44 6.91 0.02
CA PHE A 10 4.38 5.96 -0.34
C PHE A 10 3.66 6.41 -1.60
N LYS A 11 3.29 5.43 -2.43
CA LYS A 11 2.38 5.59 -3.55
C LYS A 11 0.97 5.28 -3.11
N ARG A 12 0.02 6.05 -3.61
CA ARG A 12 -1.40 5.77 -3.39
C ARG A 12 -1.81 4.63 -4.33
N ILE A 13 -2.40 3.57 -3.77
CA ILE A 13 -2.86 2.39 -4.53
C ILE A 13 -4.38 2.24 -4.51
N GLN A 14 -5.08 2.92 -3.59
CA GLN A 14 -6.54 2.99 -3.51
C GLN A 14 -6.96 4.33 -2.87
N LYS A 15 -8.26 4.66 -2.86
CA LYS A 15 -8.78 5.92 -2.28
C LYS A 15 -8.23 6.21 -0.88
N SER A 16 -8.02 5.18 -0.06
CA SER A 16 -7.48 5.31 1.30
C SER A 16 -6.35 4.34 1.62
N ALA A 17 -5.72 3.71 0.61
CA ALA A 17 -4.58 2.81 0.81
C ALA A 17 -3.30 3.31 0.12
N PHE A 18 -2.17 3.08 0.79
CA PHE A 18 -0.85 3.54 0.40
C PHE A 18 0.18 2.44 0.61
N LEU A 19 1.19 2.40 -0.26
CA LEU A 19 2.25 1.39 -0.21
C LEU A 19 3.61 2.02 -0.55
N GLY A 20 4.66 1.61 0.15
CA GLY A 20 6.02 2.04 -0.13
C GLY A 20 7.05 1.26 0.68
N ASN A 21 8.29 1.27 0.18
CA ASN A 21 9.43 0.71 0.88
C ASN A 21 10.09 1.81 1.71
N ILE A 22 10.11 1.61 3.03
CA ILE A 22 10.69 2.55 3.98
C ILE A 22 11.45 1.80 5.09
N THR A 23 12.35 2.50 5.77
CA THR A 23 13.03 1.95 6.94
C THR A 23 12.08 1.93 8.15
N LYS A 24 12.35 1.05 9.12
CA LYS A 24 11.59 0.97 10.38
C LYS A 24 11.47 2.32 11.08
N ASN A 25 12.58 3.06 11.20
CA ASN A 25 12.58 4.39 11.84
C ASN A 25 11.62 5.37 11.13
N LYS A 26 11.59 5.37 9.79
CA LYS A 26 10.63 6.20 9.04
C LYS A 26 9.19 5.73 9.25
N ALA A 27 8.96 4.43 9.42
CA ALA A 27 7.63 3.88 9.66
C ALA A 27 7.10 4.32 11.02
N ASP A 28 7.96 4.28 12.05
CA ASP A 28 7.63 4.72 13.40
C ASP A 28 7.31 6.22 13.44
N MET A 29 8.09 7.05 12.74
CA MET A 29 7.80 8.50 12.61
C MET A 29 6.47 8.77 11.89
N LEU A 30 6.18 8.03 10.82
CA LEU A 30 4.89 8.14 10.12
C LEU A 30 3.73 7.73 11.04
N ALA A 31 3.90 6.68 11.86
CA ALA A 31 2.88 6.23 12.81
C ALA A 31 2.55 7.31 13.86
N ILE A 32 3.57 8.00 14.38
CA ILE A 32 3.39 9.14 15.29
C ILE A 32 2.59 10.24 14.59
N GLN A 33 3.01 10.65 13.39
CA GLN A 33 2.31 11.69 12.64
C GLN A 33 0.87 11.29 12.30
N CYS A 34 0.60 10.03 11.98
CA CYS A 34 -0.75 9.51 11.77
C CYS A 34 -1.62 9.61 13.02
N ARG A 35 -1.08 9.29 14.20
CA ARG A 35 -1.79 9.43 15.49
C ARG A 35 -2.14 10.90 15.79
N ASP A 36 -1.31 11.83 15.33
CA ASP A 36 -1.59 13.26 15.47
C ASP A 36 -2.64 13.77 14.49
N MET A 37 -2.82 13.11 13.35
CA MET A 37 -3.82 13.47 12.34
C MET A 37 -5.18 12.79 12.55
N VAL A 38 -5.21 11.57 13.09
CA VAL A 38 -6.42 10.77 13.29
C VAL A 38 -7.06 11.18 14.61
N LYS A 39 -8.12 12.01 14.55
CA LYS A 39 -8.76 12.60 15.73
C LYS A 39 -10.25 12.33 15.83
N GLU A 40 -10.92 11.96 14.74
CA GLU A 40 -12.35 11.72 14.73
C GLU A 40 -12.69 10.34 15.30
N GLU A 41 -13.80 10.26 16.02
CA GLU A 41 -14.31 9.00 16.55
C GLU A 41 -14.73 8.09 15.38
N GLY A 42 -14.12 6.91 15.31
CA GLY A 42 -14.33 5.96 14.21
C GLY A 42 -13.25 5.97 13.12
N ASP A 43 -12.36 6.98 13.10
CA ASP A 43 -11.21 6.94 12.21
C ASP A 43 -10.18 5.88 12.66
N CYS A 44 -9.66 5.11 11.72
CA CYS A 44 -8.59 4.15 11.99
C CYS A 44 -7.57 4.12 10.86
N VAL A 45 -6.30 3.89 11.22
CA VAL A 45 -5.20 3.70 10.27
C VAL A 45 -4.46 2.43 10.63
N PHE A 46 -4.37 1.52 9.66
CA PHE A 46 -3.56 0.32 9.76
C PHE A 46 -2.19 0.57 9.13
N ILE A 47 -1.13 0.21 9.85
CA ILE A 47 0.24 0.18 9.33
C ILE A 47 0.69 -1.28 9.39
N ILE A 48 0.77 -1.93 8.23
CA ILE A 48 1.03 -3.36 8.12
C ILE A 48 2.43 -3.55 7.50
N PRO A 49 3.46 -3.87 8.30
CA PRO A 49 4.75 -4.25 7.75
C PRO A 49 4.63 -5.61 7.05
N ALA A 50 5.15 -5.71 5.84
CA ALA A 50 5.18 -6.95 5.08
C ALA A 50 6.59 -7.17 4.53
N CYS A 51 7.10 -8.41 4.62
CA CYS A 51 8.28 -8.80 3.84
C CYS A 51 7.89 -9.02 2.37
N GLU A 52 8.88 -9.06 1.48
CA GLU A 52 8.63 -9.25 0.04
C GLU A 52 7.82 -10.51 -0.27
N GLN A 53 8.10 -11.62 0.41
CA GLN A 53 7.39 -12.88 0.19
C GLN A 53 5.91 -12.78 0.56
N CYS A 54 5.60 -12.26 1.75
CA CYS A 54 4.20 -12.04 2.16
C CYS A 54 3.50 -11.07 1.20
N PHE A 55 4.22 -10.04 0.74
CA PHE A 55 3.66 -9.07 -0.17
C PHE A 55 3.41 -9.64 -1.58
N ARG A 56 4.26 -10.55 -2.08
CA ARG A 56 4.06 -11.20 -3.38
C ARG A 56 2.85 -12.15 -3.42
N GLY A 57 2.54 -12.79 -2.29
CA GLY A 57 1.38 -13.68 -2.17
C GLY A 57 0.03 -12.97 -2.06
N LYS A 58 -0.04 -11.64 -2.20
CA LYS A 58 -1.30 -10.89 -2.18
C LYS A 58 -2.10 -11.13 -3.46
N GLU A 59 -3.42 -11.18 -3.30
CA GLU A 59 -4.37 -11.18 -4.42
C GLU A 59 -5.06 -9.83 -4.52
N ILE A 60 -5.25 -9.36 -5.74
CA ILE A 60 -5.96 -8.10 -6.04
C ILE A 60 -7.17 -8.47 -6.87
N ILE A 61 -8.34 -8.12 -6.36
CA ILE A 61 -9.64 -8.38 -7.00
C ILE A 61 -10.26 -7.03 -7.39
N GLY A 62 -10.74 -6.94 -8.64
CA GLY A 62 -11.31 -5.72 -9.20
C GLY A 62 -10.27 -4.85 -9.91
N GLU A 63 -10.58 -3.56 -10.09
CA GLU A 63 -9.73 -2.64 -10.84
C GLU A 63 -8.63 -2.04 -9.95
N LEU A 64 -7.38 -2.15 -10.42
CA LEU A 64 -6.22 -1.47 -9.88
C LEU A 64 -5.58 -0.65 -10.99
N ASP A 65 -5.17 0.57 -10.67
CA ASP A 65 -4.36 1.38 -11.59
C ASP A 65 -3.05 0.64 -11.93
N GLU A 66 -3.01 0.06 -13.14
CA GLU A 66 -1.90 -0.74 -13.64
C GLU A 66 -0.56 0.03 -13.65
N MET A 67 -0.59 1.36 -13.82
CA MET A 67 0.62 2.19 -13.78
C MET A 67 1.15 2.35 -12.36
N ALA A 68 0.26 2.54 -11.37
CA ALA A 68 0.65 2.56 -9.96
C ALA A 68 1.25 1.21 -9.55
N GLY A 69 0.78 0.15 -10.21
CA GLY A 69 1.02 -1.18 -9.76
C GLY A 69 2.16 -1.97 -10.43
N ARG A 70 2.52 -1.66 -11.68
CA ARG A 70 3.69 -2.24 -12.35
C ARG A 70 5.02 -2.11 -11.59
N LYS A 71 5.11 -1.18 -10.64
CA LYS A 71 6.31 -0.94 -9.81
C LYS A 71 6.30 -1.68 -8.47
N LEU A 72 5.27 -2.48 -8.19
CA LEU A 72 5.01 -3.05 -6.87
C LEU A 72 5.03 -4.59 -6.86
N ASP A 73 5.52 -5.27 -7.89
CA ASP A 73 5.63 -6.75 -7.96
C ASP A 73 4.39 -7.46 -7.38
N TYR A 74 3.34 -7.63 -8.18
CA TYR A 74 2.11 -8.27 -7.71
C TYR A 74 1.50 -9.23 -8.72
N LEU A 75 0.58 -10.03 -8.19
CA LEU A 75 -0.36 -10.87 -8.93
C LEU A 75 -1.73 -10.16 -8.95
N ILE A 76 -2.27 -9.90 -10.15
CA ILE A 76 -3.68 -9.50 -10.31
C ILE A 76 -4.49 -10.77 -10.60
N VAL A 77 -5.62 -10.93 -9.92
CA VAL A 77 -6.58 -11.99 -10.21
C VAL A 77 -7.82 -11.32 -10.83
N GLY A 78 -8.05 -11.58 -12.12
CA GLY A 78 -9.23 -11.08 -12.82
C GLY A 78 -10.52 -11.68 -12.27
N GLU A 79 -11.66 -11.06 -12.57
CA GLU A 79 -12.99 -11.56 -12.13
C GLU A 79 -13.31 -12.97 -12.67
N ASP A 80 -12.64 -13.38 -13.75
CA ASP A 80 -12.73 -14.71 -14.36
C ASP A 80 -11.75 -15.73 -13.76
N GLY A 81 -11.01 -15.35 -12.71
CA GLY A 81 -9.99 -16.17 -12.06
C GLY A 81 -8.66 -16.24 -12.82
N ARG A 82 -8.48 -15.51 -13.92
CA ARG A 82 -7.20 -15.47 -14.64
C ARG A 82 -6.18 -14.65 -13.86
N GLN A 83 -5.00 -15.23 -13.67
CA GLN A 83 -3.88 -14.58 -13.02
C GLN A 83 -3.02 -13.85 -14.04
N THR A 84 -2.77 -12.56 -13.84
CA THR A 84 -1.76 -11.80 -14.58
C THR A 84 -0.70 -11.31 -13.60
N ALA A 85 0.54 -11.77 -13.79
CA ALA A 85 1.67 -11.30 -13.01
C ALA A 85 2.29 -10.08 -13.70
N SER A 86 2.39 -8.97 -12.96
CA SER A 86 3.25 -7.87 -13.37
C SER A 86 4.59 -8.04 -12.65
N TYR A 87 5.56 -8.63 -13.34
CA TYR A 87 6.95 -8.62 -12.89
C TYR A 87 7.56 -7.27 -13.29
N GLY A 88 7.94 -6.47 -12.28
CA GLY A 88 8.78 -5.31 -12.52
C GLY A 88 10.15 -5.78 -13.01
N GLY A 89 10.57 -5.30 -14.19
CA GLY A 89 11.95 -5.43 -14.66
C GLY A 89 12.87 -4.41 -14.00
#